data_AF-A0A7C7JL66-F1
#
_entry.id   AF-A0A7C7JL66-F1
#
_cell.length_a   1.000
_cell.length_b   1.000
_cell.length_c   1.000
_cell.angle_alpha   90.00
_cell.angle_beta   90.00
_cell.angle_gamma   90.00
#
_symmetry.space_group_name_H-M   'P 1'
#
loop_
_entity.id
_entity.type
_entity.pdbx_description
1 polymer ?
#
loop_
_entity_poly.entity_id
_entity_poly.type
_entity_poly.pdbx_seq_one_letter_code
_entity_poly.pdbx_strand_id
1 'polypeptide(L)' 'QYWEPAKWIAKLRDHKQDDHLVLMHCNMETGHGGASGRFARFKETAMEYAFLFMLEGIEE' A
#
# COMPACT_ATOMS: atom_id res chain seq x y z
N GLN A 1 -4.92 -9.05 10.16
CA GLN A 1 -4.88 -7.95 11.15
C GLN A 1 -4.84 -6.63 10.39
N TYR A 2 -5.99 -5.99 10.12
CA TYR A 2 -6.06 -4.77 9.31
C TYR A 2 -6.60 -3.54 10.07
N TRP A 3 -7.23 -3.75 11.24
CA TRP A 3 -8.00 -2.72 11.93
C TRP A 3 -7.14 -1.63 12.58
N GLU A 4 -5.97 -1.98 13.13
CA GLU A 4 -5.02 -1.02 13.71
C GLU A 4 -4.44 -0.09 12.63
N PRO A 5 -3.89 -0.61 11.51
CA PRO A 5 -3.47 0.24 10.38
C PRO A 5 -4.60 1.13 9.86
N ALA A 6 -5.83 0.61 9.77
CA ALA A 6 -6.97 1.40 9.29
C ALA A 6 -7.29 2.58 10.21
N LYS A 7 -7.32 2.38 11.53
CA LYS A 7 -7.50 3.46 12.50
C LYS A 7 -6.36 4.48 12.42
N TRP A 8 -5.13 4.02 12.23
CA TRP A 8 -3.97 4.90 12.12
C TRP A 8 -4.04 5.76 10.85
N ILE A 9 -4.37 5.17 9.71
CA ILE A 9 -4.52 5.89 8.44
C ILE A 9 -5.64 6.93 8.52
N ALA A 10 -6.76 6.62 9.18
CA ALA A 10 -7.82 7.60 9.43
C ALA A 10 -7.30 8.80 10.23
N LYS A 11 -6.53 8.56 11.29
CA LYS A 11 -5.93 9.61 12.11
C LYS A 11 -4.89 10.44 11.34
N LEU A 12 -4.06 9.82 10.49
CA LEU A 12 -3.11 10.52 9.65
C LEU A 12 -3.80 11.47 8.66
N ARG A 13 -4.92 11.02 8.06
CA ARG A 13 -5.71 11.84 7.14
C ARG A 13 -6.40 13.01 7.84
N ASP A 14 -6.86 12.82 9.07
CA ASP A 14 -7.48 13.88 9.89
C ASP A 14 -6.49 15.01 10.24
N HIS A 15 -5.23 14.67 10.52
CA HIS A 15 -4.18 15.64 10.85
C HIS A 15 -3.38 16.16 9.66
N LYS A 16 -3.76 15.79 8.43
CA LYS A 16 -3.02 16.09 7.22
C LYS A 16 -3.08 17.58 6.88
N GLN A 17 -1.94 18.17 6.52
CA GLN A 17 -1.83 19.60 6.19
C GLN A 17 -1.37 19.88 4.75
N ASP A 18 -1.05 18.84 3.99
CA ASP A 18 -0.56 18.90 2.62
C ASP A 18 -1.45 18.09 1.68
N ASP A 19 -1.05 17.97 0.40
CA ASP A 19 -1.79 17.24 -0.64
C ASP A 19 -1.16 15.88 -1.03
N HIS A 20 -0.09 15.47 -0.34
CA HIS A 20 0.56 14.16 -0.58
C HIS A 20 -0.38 12.96 -0.38
N LEU A 21 -0.16 11.85 -1.09
CA LEU A 21 -1.02 10.67 -0.95
C LEU A 21 -0.82 9.95 0.39
N VAL A 22 -1.91 9.58 1.06
CA VAL A 22 -1.91 8.70 2.24
C VAL A 22 -2.85 7.53 1.95
N LEU A 23 -2.28 6.39 1.59
CA LEU A 23 -3.00 5.20 1.13
C LEU A 23 -2.80 4.01 2.08
N MET A 24 -3.81 3.14 2.12
CA MET A 24 -3.72 1.84 2.80
C MET A 24 -4.05 0.76 1.78
N HIS A 25 -3.06 -0.06 1.45
CA HIS A 25 -3.29 -1.30 0.74
C HIS A 25 -3.53 -2.43 1.75
N CYS A 26 -4.63 -3.18 1.59
CA CYS A 26 -4.97 -4.31 2.44
C CYS A 26 -5.27 -5.51 1.57
N ASN A 27 -4.32 -6.43 1.47
CA ASN A 27 -4.55 -7.71 0.80
C ASN A 27 -5.42 -8.61 1.69
N MET A 28 -6.68 -8.81 1.30
CA MET A 28 -7.67 -9.58 2.05
C MET A 28 -7.55 -11.10 1.86
N GLU A 29 -6.68 -11.55 0.95
CA GLU A 29 -6.49 -12.98 0.62
C GLU A 29 -5.29 -13.59 1.37
N THR A 30 -4.50 -12.77 2.07
CA THR A 30 -3.21 -13.18 2.64
C THR A 30 -3.12 -12.93 4.14
N GLY A 31 -2.36 -13.78 4.82
CA GLY A 31 -2.09 -13.67 6.26
C GLY A 31 -0.79 -12.91 6.54
N HIS A 32 -0.28 -13.02 7.78
CA HIS A 32 0.93 -12.32 8.21
C HIS A 32 2.18 -12.63 7.35
N GLY A 33 2.26 -13.84 6.79
CA GLY A 33 3.35 -14.24 5.90
C GLY A 33 3.25 -13.74 4.46
N GLY A 34 2.24 -12.94 4.13
CA GLY A 34 1.97 -12.49 2.77
C GLY A 34 1.50 -13.62 1.84
N ALA A 35 1.55 -13.36 0.55
CA ALA A 35 1.11 -14.32 -0.46
C ALA A 35 2.09 -15.50 -0.57
N SER A 36 1.61 -16.73 -0.39
CA SER A 36 2.42 -17.95 -0.39
C SER A 36 2.79 -18.48 -1.80
N GLY A 37 2.18 -17.94 -2.85
CA GLY A 37 2.44 -18.37 -4.23
C GLY A 37 3.80 -17.92 -4.74
N ARG A 38 4.52 -18.80 -5.46
CA ARG A 38 5.87 -18.55 -6.02
C ARG A 38 6.01 -17.18 -6.70
N PHE A 39 4.98 -16.80 -7.46
CA PHE A 39 4.92 -15.55 -8.23
C PHE A 39 4.03 -14.49 -7.60
N ALA A 40 3.26 -14.82 -6.55
CA ALA A 40 2.30 -13.89 -5.95
C ALA A 40 3.00 -12.69 -5.29
N ARG A 41 4.14 -12.92 -4.65
CA ARG A 41 5.01 -11.84 -4.13
C ARG A 41 5.44 -10.84 -5.19
N PHE A 42 5.64 -11.26 -6.44
CA PHE A 42 6.08 -10.34 -7.49
C PHE A 42 4.98 -9.37 -7.90
N LYS A 43 3.71 -9.72 -7.70
CA LYS A 43 2.59 -8.79 -7.91
C LYS A 43 2.60 -7.68 -6.86
N GLU A 44 2.83 -8.01 -5.60
CA GLU A 44 2.96 -7.02 -4.52
C GLU A 44 4.16 -6.11 -4.79
N THR A 45 5.33 -6.68 -5.12
CA THR A 45 6.51 -5.90 -5.48
C THR A 45 6.25 -5.00 -6.70
N ALA A 46 5.64 -5.51 -7.77
CA ALA A 46 5.33 -4.71 -8.94
C ALA A 46 4.38 -3.55 -8.63
N MET A 47 3.38 -3.77 -7.77
CA MET A 47 2.46 -2.73 -7.31
C MET A 47 3.21 -1.63 -6.51
N GLU A 48 4.14 -2.01 -5.63
CA GLU A 48 4.97 -1.06 -4.87
C GLU A 48 5.84 -0.20 -5.81
N TYR A 49 6.53 -0.81 -6.78
CA TYR A 49 7.34 -0.08 -7.75
C TYR A 49 6.50 0.82 -8.66
N ALA A 50 5.33 0.34 -9.12
CA ALA A 50 4.42 1.15 -9.90
C ALA A 50 3.92 2.37 -9.13
N PHE A 51 3.67 2.22 -7.82
CA PHE A 51 3.33 3.36 -6.96
C PHE A 51 4.50 4.36 -6.84
N LEU A 52 5.74 3.88 -6.69
CA LEU A 52 6.91 4.76 -6.66
C LEU A 52 7.11 5.50 -7.99
N PHE A 53 6.99 4.81 -9.12
CA PHE A 53 7.10 5.44 -10.44
C PHE A 53 6.00 6.47 -10.69
N MET A 54 4.77 6.19 -10.23
CA MET A 54 3.67 7.15 -10.25
C MET A 54 4.01 8.42 -9.46
N LEU A 55 4.65 8.30 -8.29
CA LEU A 55 5.06 9.47 -7.49
C LEU A 55 6.16 10.30 -8.17
N GLU A 56 7.08 9.64 -8.88
CA GLU A 56 8.18 10.29 -9.61
C GLU A 56 7.78 10.78 -11.01
N GLY A 57 6.53 10.55 -11.45
CA GLY A 57 6.05 10.93 -12.78
C GLY A 57 6.74 10.16 -13.92
N ILE A 58 7.20 8.93 -13.66
CA ILE A 58 7.82 8.07 -14.66
C ILE A 58 6.70 7.34 -15.42
N GLU A 59 6.56 7.69 -16.69
CA GLU A 59 5.66 7.05 -17.65
C GLU A 59 6.47 6.19 -18.65
N GLU A 60 5.79 5.27 -19.33
CA GLU A 60 6.39 4.29 -20.27
C GLU A 60 6.81 4.92 -21.61
#